data_AF-A0A7C2I8X6-F1
#
_entry.id   AF-A0A7C2I8X6-F1
#
_cell.length_a   1.000
_cell.length_b   1.000
_cell.length_c   1.000
_cell.angle_alpha   90.00
_cell.angle_beta   90.00
_cell.angle_gamma   90.00
#
_symmetry.space_group_name_H-M   'P 1'
#
loop_
_entity.id
_entity.type
_entity.pdbx_description
1 polymer ?
#
loop_
_entity_poly.entity_id
_entity_poly.type
_entity_poly.pdbx_seq_one_letter_code
_entity_poly.pdbx_strand_id
1 'polypeptide(L)'
;MRRCYRNKDGKRHAYWSVVESYRTARGPRQRVAAWLGVMDERGRLGVKRCAAPASTSQRHLFEETEPCWLEVDVKRVHVERSRKFGGPWLRLELLRRLGLDRFLEETLPEGREQIPWPLMVMVPVLGRLCDASSELHLAEQFYESSALTDLLGVPAEKTNEDRLYRTLDALRPHKPALEKHLKQKLGELFELDYDLLLYDMTSTYFEGQAEENPQAQRRYSRYHRPDCKQVNIALVVSRCGMPLGYGIFAGHRNDATTLAEMVEQIEGLYGRANRIWVMDRGMAGEDNVKFLR
;
A
#
# COMPACT_ATOMS: atom_id res chain seq x y z
N MET A 1 -30.16 -14.35 -33.96
CA MET A 1 -30.38 -13.45 -32.80
C MET A 1 -29.38 -12.30 -32.86
N ARG A 2 -29.77 -11.13 -32.33
CA ARG A 2 -28.91 -9.94 -32.26
C ARG A 2 -28.93 -9.37 -30.84
N ARG A 3 -27.77 -8.95 -30.34
CA ARG A 3 -27.65 -8.18 -29.09
C ARG A 3 -27.85 -6.70 -29.42
N CYS A 4 -28.78 -6.07 -28.71
CA CYS A 4 -29.09 -4.65 -28.82
C CYS A 4 -28.76 -3.97 -27.49
N TYR A 5 -28.35 -2.70 -27.56
CA TYR A 5 -28.10 -1.89 -26.36
C TYR A 5 -29.09 -0.75 -26.32
N ARG A 6 -29.63 -0.48 -25.14
CA ARG A 6 -30.48 0.69 -24.88
C ARG A 6 -30.02 1.36 -23.60
N ASN A 7 -29.83 2.67 -23.67
CA ASN A 7 -29.57 3.48 -22.49
C ASN A 7 -30.92 3.83 -21.84
N LYS A 8 -31.04 3.52 -20.55
CA LYS A 8 -32.19 3.89 -19.72
C LYS A 8 -31.65 4.28 -18.34
N ASP A 9 -32.10 5.40 -17.79
CA ASP A 9 -31.73 5.88 -16.45
C ASP A 9 -30.20 5.96 -16.21
N GLY A 10 -29.46 6.46 -17.21
CA GLY A 10 -27.99 6.58 -17.15
C GLY A 10 -27.21 5.25 -17.23
N LYS A 11 -27.90 4.10 -17.27
CA LYS A 11 -27.29 2.78 -17.36
C LYS A 11 -27.50 2.16 -18.74
N ARG A 12 -26.46 1.48 -19.25
CA ARG A 12 -26.50 0.78 -20.54
C ARG A 12 -27.01 -0.63 -20.34
N HIS A 13 -28.21 -0.91 -20.82
CA HIS A 13 -28.83 -2.23 -20.74
C HIS A 13 -28.68 -2.99 -22.05
N ALA A 14 -28.36 -4.29 -21.95
CA ALA A 14 -28.29 -5.20 -23.09
C ALA A 14 -29.56 -6.05 -23.18
N TYR A 15 -30.17 -6.09 -24.36
CA TYR A 15 -31.35 -6.88 -24.67
C TYR A 15 -31.10 -7.76 -25.89
N TRP A 16 -31.86 -8.85 -26.00
CA TRP A 16 -31.79 -9.76 -27.14
C TRP A 16 -33.02 -9.66 -28.03
N SER A 17 -32.82 -9.77 -29.33
CA SER A 17 -33.90 -9.86 -30.31
C SER A 17 -33.70 -11.01 -31.31
N VAL A 18 -34.81 -11.58 -31.75
CA VAL A 18 -34.86 -12.48 -32.90
C VAL A 18 -34.99 -11.61 -34.15
N VAL A 19 -34.12 -11.84 -35.12
CA VAL A 19 -34.13 -11.13 -36.39
C VAL A 19 -34.33 -12.12 -37.52
N GLU A 20 -35.18 -11.76 -38.46
CA GLU A 20 -35.43 -12.51 -39.68
C GLU A 20 -34.73 -11.81 -40.84
N SER A 21 -33.99 -12.57 -41.64
CA SER A 21 -33.36 -12.08 -42.87
C SER A 21 -34.32 -12.26 -44.04
N TYR A 22 -34.57 -11.19 -44.80
CA TYR A 22 -35.41 -11.21 -45.99
C TYR A 22 -34.68 -10.54 -47.17
N ARG A 23 -34.92 -11.00 -48.40
CA ARG A 23 -34.28 -10.42 -49.60
C ARG A 23 -35.07 -9.22 -50.11
N THR A 24 -34.35 -8.17 -50.49
CA THR A 24 -34.88 -7.00 -51.19
C THR A 24 -34.15 -6.83 -52.52
N ALA A 25 -34.69 -6.00 -53.42
CA ALA A 25 -34.01 -5.63 -54.66
C ALA A 25 -32.61 -5.01 -54.43
N ARG A 26 -32.33 -4.50 -53.22
CA ARG A 26 -31.03 -3.94 -52.81
C ARG A 26 -30.19 -4.92 -51.97
N GLY A 27 -30.52 -6.21 -52.00
CA GLY A 27 -29.82 -7.25 -51.25
C GLY A 27 -30.55 -7.71 -49.98
N PRO A 28 -29.92 -8.59 -49.18
CA PRO A 28 -30.50 -9.10 -47.93
C PRO A 28 -30.60 -7.99 -46.86
N ARG A 29 -31.78 -7.85 -46.26
CA ARG A 29 -32.05 -6.98 -45.11
C ARG A 29 -32.54 -7.80 -43.93
N GLN A 30 -32.49 -7.24 -42.74
CA GLN A 30 -32.96 -7.87 -41.50
C GLN A 30 -34.10 -7.04 -40.89
N ARG A 31 -35.13 -7.71 -40.40
CA ARG A 31 -36.18 -7.11 -39.57
C ARG A 31 -36.23 -7.81 -38.21
N VAL A 32 -36.61 -7.08 -37.18
CA VAL A 32 -36.81 -7.67 -35.85
C VAL A 32 -38.14 -8.43 -35.86
N ALA A 33 -38.08 -9.72 -35.59
CA ALA A 33 -39.25 -10.60 -35.50
C ALA A 33 -39.83 -10.61 -34.07
N ALA A 34 -38.97 -10.59 -33.04
CA ALA A 34 -39.40 -10.54 -31.64
C ALA A 34 -38.32 -9.95 -30.73
N TRP A 35 -38.75 -9.28 -29.65
CA TRP A 35 -37.89 -8.83 -28.56
C TRP A 35 -37.96 -9.85 -27.41
N LEU A 36 -36.80 -10.40 -27.03
CA LEU A 36 -36.69 -11.42 -25.97
C LEU A 36 -36.35 -10.84 -24.60
N GLY A 37 -36.04 -9.53 -24.53
CA GLY A 37 -35.69 -8.87 -23.28
C GLY A 37 -34.27 -9.19 -22.80
N VAL A 38 -34.07 -9.09 -21.48
CA VAL A 38 -32.83 -9.47 -20.82
C VAL A 38 -32.83 -10.99 -20.65
N MET A 39 -31.73 -11.63 -21.02
CA MET A 39 -31.63 -13.08 -21.00
C MET A 39 -30.20 -13.47 -20.62
N ASP A 40 -30.09 -14.46 -19.75
CA ASP A 40 -28.83 -15.07 -19.35
C ASP A 40 -28.26 -15.97 -20.47
N GLU A 41 -27.08 -16.51 -20.24
CA GLU A 41 -26.44 -17.40 -21.22
C GLU A 41 -27.28 -18.65 -21.51
N ARG A 42 -27.96 -19.18 -20.48
CA ARG A 42 -28.83 -20.34 -20.57
C ARG A 42 -30.00 -20.09 -21.53
N GLY A 43 -30.77 -19.02 -21.34
CA GLY A 43 -31.89 -18.68 -22.23
C GLY A 43 -31.43 -18.41 -23.66
N ARG A 44 -30.24 -17.81 -23.85
CA ARG A 44 -29.65 -17.58 -25.17
C ARG A 44 -29.37 -18.88 -25.91
N LEU A 45 -28.83 -19.89 -25.23
CA LEU A 45 -28.57 -21.20 -25.81
C LEU A 45 -29.88 -21.93 -26.15
N GLY A 46 -30.88 -21.87 -25.27
CA GLY A 46 -32.21 -22.44 -25.51
C GLY A 46 -32.87 -21.89 -26.77
N VAL A 47 -32.92 -20.56 -26.92
CA VAL A 47 -33.46 -19.91 -28.12
C VAL A 47 -32.70 -20.30 -29.39
N LYS A 48 -31.36 -20.37 -29.33
CA LYS A 48 -30.53 -20.77 -30.47
C LYS A 48 -30.80 -22.23 -30.87
N ARG A 49 -31.02 -23.12 -29.91
CA ARG A 49 -31.35 -24.54 -30.13
C ARG A 49 -32.75 -24.72 -30.74
N CYS A 50 -33.73 -23.94 -30.32
CA CYS A 50 -35.08 -23.94 -30.90
C CYS A 50 -35.13 -23.34 -32.31
N ALA A 51 -34.23 -22.39 -32.62
CA ALA A 51 -34.12 -21.80 -33.95
C ALA A 51 -33.36 -22.68 -34.97
N ALA A 52 -32.73 -23.78 -34.54
CA ALA A 52 -32.05 -24.71 -35.43
C ALA A 52 -33.06 -25.58 -36.19
N PRO A 53 -32.88 -25.81 -37.51
CA PRO A 53 -33.80 -26.58 -38.34
C PRO A 53 -33.70 -28.07 -38.04
N ALA A 54 -34.23 -28.53 -36.91
CA ALA A 54 -34.30 -29.94 -36.56
C ALA A 54 -35.25 -30.20 -35.39
N SER A 55 -36.56 -30.26 -35.61
CA SER A 55 -37.47 -31.23 -34.98
C SER A 55 -38.93 -31.00 -35.41
N THR A 56 -39.69 -32.08 -35.50
CA THR A 56 -41.14 -32.13 -35.75
C THR A 56 -41.99 -31.81 -34.50
N SER A 57 -41.36 -31.45 -33.36
CA SER A 57 -42.01 -31.12 -32.10
C SER A 57 -41.55 -29.77 -31.53
N GLN A 58 -42.48 -29.08 -30.85
CA GLN A 58 -42.22 -27.83 -30.14
C GLN A 58 -41.30 -28.09 -28.94
N ARG A 59 -40.12 -27.46 -28.93
CA ARG A 59 -39.15 -27.53 -27.83
C ARG A 59 -39.43 -26.45 -26.79
N HIS A 60 -39.27 -26.77 -25.51
CA HIS A 60 -39.32 -25.79 -24.43
C HIS A 60 -38.09 -24.86 -24.51
N LEU A 61 -38.32 -23.54 -24.40
CA LEU A 61 -37.28 -22.52 -24.59
C LEU A 61 -36.27 -22.45 -23.42
N PHE A 62 -36.69 -22.90 -22.22
CA PHE A 62 -36.00 -22.66 -20.95
C PHE A 62 -35.73 -23.92 -20.12
N GLU A 63 -36.16 -25.10 -20.58
CA GLU A 63 -35.92 -26.37 -19.88
C GLU A 63 -34.76 -27.13 -20.53
N GLU A 64 -33.91 -27.70 -19.66
CA GLU A 64 -32.74 -28.53 -19.95
C GLU A 64 -31.79 -28.04 -21.07
N THR A 65 -30.95 -27.06 -20.73
CA THR A 65 -29.75 -26.76 -21.52
C THR A 65 -28.65 -27.75 -21.17
N GLU A 66 -28.32 -28.63 -22.10
CA GLU A 66 -27.11 -29.45 -22.04
C GLU A 66 -25.88 -28.55 -21.85
N PRO A 67 -24.90 -28.95 -21.02
CA PRO A 67 -23.68 -28.18 -20.81
C PRO A 67 -22.97 -27.95 -22.15
N CYS A 68 -22.61 -26.68 -22.41
CA CYS A 68 -21.80 -26.34 -23.56
C CYS A 68 -20.34 -26.67 -23.24
N TRP A 69 -19.84 -27.73 -23.85
CA TRP A 69 -18.42 -28.02 -23.84
C TRP A 69 -17.70 -27.04 -24.76
N LEU A 70 -16.81 -26.23 -24.19
CA LEU A 70 -15.93 -25.34 -24.92
C LEU A 70 -14.58 -26.04 -25.07
N GLU A 71 -14.13 -26.18 -26.31
CA GLU A 71 -12.79 -26.69 -26.59
C GLU A 71 -11.79 -25.55 -26.34
N VAL A 72 -11.00 -25.67 -25.28
CA VAL A 72 -9.96 -24.71 -24.92
C VAL A 72 -8.63 -25.22 -25.50
N ASP A 73 -8.01 -24.42 -26.37
CA ASP A 73 -6.66 -24.71 -26.85
C ASP A 73 -5.66 -24.46 -25.73
N VAL A 74 -5.40 -25.50 -24.94
CA VAL A 74 -4.44 -25.49 -23.83
C VAL A 74 -3.03 -25.10 -24.28
N LYS A 75 -2.68 -25.26 -25.56
CA LYS A 75 -1.37 -24.85 -26.09
C LYS A 75 -1.22 -23.34 -26.21
N ARG A 76 -2.32 -22.58 -26.17
CA ARG A 76 -2.32 -21.11 -26.20
C ARG A 76 -2.45 -20.48 -24.82
N VAL A 77 -2.64 -21.29 -23.78
CA VAL A 77 -2.63 -20.81 -22.40
C VAL A 77 -1.21 -20.40 -22.04
N HIS A 78 -1.04 -19.13 -21.70
CA HIS A 78 0.22 -18.58 -21.23
C HIS A 78 -0.02 -17.76 -19.98
N VAL A 79 0.96 -17.75 -19.08
CA VAL A 79 0.91 -16.98 -17.85
C VAL A 79 1.51 -15.61 -18.15
N GLU A 80 0.68 -14.57 -18.05
CA GLU A 80 1.13 -13.18 -18.12
C GLU A 80 1.22 -12.60 -16.72
N ARG A 81 2.13 -11.62 -16.52
CA ARG A 81 2.23 -10.82 -15.30
C ARG A 81 2.33 -11.65 -14.01
N SER A 82 3.25 -12.62 -13.99
CA SER A 82 3.53 -13.40 -12.78
C SER A 82 4.13 -12.50 -11.69
N ARG A 83 3.51 -12.46 -10.51
CA ARG A 83 3.89 -11.60 -9.37
C ARG A 83 4.15 -12.44 -8.12
N LYS A 84 5.12 -12.01 -7.29
CA LYS A 84 5.35 -12.63 -5.98
C LYS A 84 4.28 -12.18 -4.99
N PHE A 85 3.37 -13.08 -4.63
CA PHE A 85 2.27 -12.79 -3.69
C PHE A 85 2.68 -12.88 -2.22
N GLY A 86 3.39 -13.94 -1.83
CA GLY A 86 3.58 -14.30 -0.42
C GLY A 86 4.28 -13.23 0.42
N GLY A 87 5.31 -12.57 -0.11
CA GLY A 87 6.03 -11.51 0.60
C GLY A 87 5.18 -10.28 0.91
N PRO A 88 4.59 -9.62 -0.11
CA PRO A 88 3.65 -8.52 0.08
C PRO A 88 2.49 -8.86 1.01
N TRP A 89 1.87 -10.04 0.84
CA TRP A 89 0.74 -10.47 1.67
C TRP A 89 1.14 -10.64 3.14
N LEU A 90 2.24 -11.36 3.41
CA LEU A 90 2.70 -11.58 4.79
C LEU A 90 2.97 -10.26 5.51
N ARG A 91 3.59 -9.29 4.85
CA ARG A 91 3.88 -7.98 5.43
C ARG A 91 2.60 -7.19 5.69
N LEU A 92 1.63 -7.24 4.79
CA LEU A 92 0.32 -6.63 5.01
C LEU A 92 -0.36 -7.23 6.24
N GLU A 93 -0.33 -8.54 6.41
CA GLU A 93 -0.87 -9.21 7.60
C GLU A 93 -0.11 -8.82 8.88
N LEU A 94 1.21 -8.64 8.83
CA LEU A 94 1.98 -8.13 9.96
C LEU A 94 1.54 -6.72 10.34
N LEU A 95 1.33 -5.82 9.37
CA LEU A 95 0.86 -4.46 9.65
C LEU A 95 -0.56 -4.46 10.24
N ARG A 96 -1.45 -5.36 9.79
CA ARG A 96 -2.78 -5.58 10.38
C ARG A 96 -2.70 -6.10 11.82
N ARG A 97 -1.78 -7.02 12.12
CA ARG A 97 -1.54 -7.50 13.50
C ARG A 97 -1.00 -6.41 14.40
N LEU A 98 -0.18 -5.51 13.86
CA LEU A 98 0.23 -4.28 14.53
C LEU A 98 -0.90 -3.25 14.61
N GLY A 99 -2.08 -3.49 14.02
CA GLY A 99 -3.20 -2.55 13.98
C GLY A 99 -2.85 -1.22 13.32
N LEU A 100 -1.85 -1.20 12.44
CA LEU A 100 -1.37 0.03 11.80
C LEU A 100 -2.42 0.58 10.84
N ASP A 101 -3.14 -0.29 10.13
CA ASP A 101 -4.27 0.06 9.27
C ASP A 101 -5.32 0.88 10.02
N ARG A 102 -5.80 0.37 11.17
CA ARG A 102 -6.80 1.04 12.00
C ARG A 102 -6.26 2.34 12.61
N PHE A 103 -5.04 2.31 13.12
CA PHE A 103 -4.39 3.51 13.66
C PHE A 103 -4.37 4.64 12.62
N LEU A 104 -4.00 4.32 11.37
CA LEU A 104 -3.92 5.29 10.30
C LEU A 104 -5.31 5.82 9.93
N GLU A 105 -6.32 4.94 9.81
CA GLU A 105 -7.71 5.32 9.54
C GLU A 105 -8.29 6.26 10.60
N GLU A 106 -8.00 6.02 11.88
CA GLU A 106 -8.49 6.83 12.99
C GLU A 106 -7.74 8.17 13.12
N THR A 107 -6.46 8.20 12.74
CA THR A 107 -5.57 9.32 13.02
C THR A 107 -5.47 10.31 11.87
N LEU A 108 -5.51 9.82 10.62
CA LEU A 108 -5.34 10.67 9.45
C LEU A 108 -6.70 11.23 9.00
N PRO A 109 -6.76 12.54 8.70
CA PRO A 109 -8.01 13.17 8.31
C PRO A 109 -8.50 12.64 6.96
N GLU A 110 -9.81 12.41 6.87
CA GLU A 110 -10.48 12.23 5.58
C GLU A 110 -10.50 13.55 4.82
N GLY A 111 -10.02 13.54 3.58
CA GLY A 111 -10.10 14.69 2.69
C GLY A 111 -10.89 14.40 1.41
N ARG A 112 -10.57 15.14 0.34
CA ARG A 112 -11.19 15.00 -0.99
C ARG A 112 -10.32 14.19 -1.96
N GLU A 113 -9.33 13.48 -1.44
CA GLU A 113 -8.42 12.65 -2.21
C GLU A 113 -9.14 11.45 -2.83
N GLN A 114 -8.67 11.04 -4.01
CA GLN A 114 -9.22 9.87 -4.70
C GLN A 114 -8.82 8.54 -4.04
N ILE A 115 -7.71 8.54 -3.29
CA ILE A 115 -7.20 7.39 -2.52
C ILE A 115 -6.91 7.92 -1.12
N PRO A 116 -7.54 7.37 -0.08
CA PRO A 116 -7.35 7.83 1.29
C PRO A 116 -5.89 7.81 1.74
N TRP A 117 -5.48 8.78 2.54
CA TRP A 117 -4.13 8.83 3.11
C TRP A 117 -3.75 7.57 3.92
N PRO A 118 -4.63 6.97 4.75
CA PRO A 118 -4.30 5.72 5.45
C PRO A 118 -3.82 4.62 4.51
N LEU A 119 -4.50 4.43 3.39
CA LEU A 119 -4.15 3.43 2.40
C LEU A 119 -2.86 3.79 1.65
N MET A 120 -2.65 5.07 1.34
CA MET A 120 -1.44 5.53 0.69
C MET A 120 -0.20 5.39 1.59
N VAL A 121 -0.31 5.55 2.92
CA VAL A 121 0.80 5.30 3.88
C VAL A 121 1.27 3.85 3.82
N MET A 122 0.35 2.91 3.60
CA MET A 122 0.69 1.48 3.53
C MET A 122 1.60 1.15 2.34
N VAL A 123 1.51 1.93 1.25
CA VAL A 123 2.30 1.72 0.03
C VAL A 123 3.82 1.83 0.28
N PRO A 124 4.38 2.96 0.75
CA PRO A 124 5.81 3.06 1.03
C PRO A 124 6.28 2.16 2.16
N VAL A 125 5.45 1.90 3.18
CA VAL A 125 5.80 0.97 4.27
C VAL A 125 5.97 -0.45 3.73
N LEU A 126 4.98 -0.96 2.99
CA LEU A 126 5.06 -2.28 2.40
C LEU A 126 6.11 -2.36 1.30
N GLY A 127 6.26 -1.31 0.51
CA GLY A 127 7.32 -1.12 -0.47
C GLY A 127 8.68 -1.37 0.17
N ARG A 128 9.06 -0.57 1.18
CA ARG A 128 10.35 -0.71 1.88
C ARG A 128 10.54 -2.07 2.56
N LEU A 129 9.48 -2.67 3.11
CA LEU A 129 9.58 -4.01 3.69
C LEU A 129 9.81 -5.09 2.63
N CYS A 130 9.29 -4.89 1.41
CA CYS A 130 9.44 -5.83 0.30
C CYS A 130 10.73 -5.66 -0.49
N ASP A 131 11.06 -4.42 -0.81
CA ASP A 131 12.19 -3.98 -1.59
C ASP A 131 12.63 -2.61 -1.04
N ALA A 132 13.79 -2.58 -0.40
CA ALA A 132 14.29 -1.39 0.29
C ALA A 132 14.91 -0.39 -0.71
N SER A 133 14.06 0.21 -1.54
CA SER A 133 14.41 1.14 -2.61
C SER A 133 13.86 2.56 -2.36
N SER A 134 14.12 3.48 -3.30
CA SER A 134 13.60 4.85 -3.24
C SER A 134 12.11 4.91 -3.56
N GLU A 135 11.45 5.98 -3.11
CA GLU A 135 10.04 6.26 -3.41
C GLU A 135 9.78 6.37 -4.93
N LEU A 136 10.77 6.86 -5.69
CA LEU A 136 10.72 6.90 -7.15
C LEU A 136 10.73 5.48 -7.76
N HIS A 137 11.68 4.62 -7.35
CA HIS A 137 11.72 3.23 -7.82
C HIS A 137 10.44 2.47 -7.43
N LEU A 138 9.93 2.74 -6.23
CA LEU A 138 8.67 2.19 -5.76
C LEU A 138 7.52 2.57 -6.71
N ALA A 139 7.37 3.86 -7.01
CA ALA A 139 6.30 4.37 -7.86
C ALA A 139 6.40 3.89 -9.31
N GLU A 140 7.60 3.92 -9.91
CA GLU A 140 7.78 3.69 -11.35
C GLU A 140 7.97 2.22 -11.72
N GLN A 141 8.46 1.38 -10.80
CA GLN A 141 8.90 0.03 -11.15
C GLN A 141 8.32 -1.04 -10.21
N PHE A 142 8.54 -0.89 -8.91
CA PHE A 142 8.21 -1.97 -7.97
C PHE A 142 6.70 -2.15 -7.77
N TYR A 143 5.95 -1.04 -7.62
CA TYR A 143 4.54 -1.14 -7.23
C TYR A 143 3.70 -1.89 -8.26
N GLU A 144 3.77 -1.51 -9.54
CA GLU A 144 3.04 -2.15 -10.64
C GLU A 144 3.45 -3.62 -10.86
N SER A 145 4.73 -3.94 -10.67
CA SER A 145 5.25 -5.30 -10.82
C SER A 145 4.99 -6.19 -9.59
N SER A 146 4.47 -5.64 -8.50
CA SER A 146 4.17 -6.34 -7.25
C SER A 146 2.69 -6.68 -7.08
N ALA A 147 2.39 -7.60 -6.17
CA ALA A 147 1.03 -7.91 -5.75
C ALA A 147 0.38 -6.80 -4.89
N LEU A 148 1.08 -5.72 -4.57
CA LEU A 148 0.56 -4.64 -3.72
C LEU A 148 -0.61 -3.88 -4.38
N THR A 149 -0.61 -3.77 -5.71
CA THR A 149 -1.73 -3.18 -6.48
C THR A 149 -3.04 -3.92 -6.20
N ASP A 150 -3.00 -5.26 -6.24
CA ASP A 150 -4.16 -6.12 -6.00
C ASP A 150 -4.53 -6.18 -4.52
N LEU A 151 -3.54 -6.24 -3.63
CA LEU A 151 -3.74 -6.36 -2.18
C LEU A 151 -4.31 -5.09 -1.55
N LEU A 152 -3.87 -3.91 -2.02
CA LEU A 152 -4.33 -2.61 -1.50
C LEU A 152 -5.49 -2.04 -2.31
N GLY A 153 -5.73 -2.52 -3.54
CA GLY A 153 -6.75 -1.99 -4.43
C GLY A 153 -6.45 -0.57 -4.93
N VAL A 154 -5.20 -0.12 -4.85
CA VAL A 154 -4.77 1.19 -5.37
C VAL A 154 -4.19 1.00 -6.78
N PRO A 155 -4.77 1.66 -7.80
CA PRO A 155 -4.23 1.61 -9.16
C PRO A 155 -2.80 2.17 -9.21
N ALA A 156 -1.94 1.55 -10.03
CA ALA A 156 -0.55 1.98 -10.16
C ALA A 156 -0.44 3.43 -10.65
N GLU A 157 -1.35 3.87 -11.52
CA GLU A 157 -1.39 5.23 -12.07
C GLU A 157 -1.72 6.31 -11.00
N LYS A 158 -2.17 5.87 -9.82
CA LYS A 158 -2.50 6.73 -8.67
C LYS A 158 -1.40 6.74 -7.60
N THR A 159 -0.32 6.01 -7.83
CA THR A 159 0.84 5.87 -6.94
C THR A 159 2.05 6.49 -7.64
N ASN A 160 2.23 7.80 -7.46
CA ASN A 160 3.38 8.54 -7.97
C ASN A 160 4.23 9.09 -6.82
N GLU A 161 5.46 9.50 -7.13
CA GLU A 161 6.42 10.00 -6.12
C GLU A 161 5.86 11.16 -5.30
N ASP A 162 5.21 12.15 -5.92
CA ASP A 162 4.65 13.31 -5.23
C ASP A 162 3.67 12.88 -4.13
N ARG A 163 2.85 11.88 -4.44
CA ARG A 163 1.86 11.38 -3.50
C ARG A 163 2.51 10.58 -2.38
N LEU A 164 3.53 9.78 -2.70
CA LEU A 164 4.31 9.07 -1.68
C LEU A 164 4.98 10.05 -0.73
N TYR A 165 5.59 11.14 -1.23
CA TYR A 165 6.20 12.17 -0.38
C TYR A 165 5.17 12.94 0.45
N ARG A 166 4.06 13.39 -0.15
CA ARG A 166 2.98 14.08 0.61
C ARG A 166 2.36 13.22 1.70
N THR A 167 2.40 11.91 1.53
CA THR A 167 1.95 10.96 2.55
C THR A 167 2.83 11.01 3.79
N LEU A 168 4.15 11.23 3.61
CA LEU A 168 5.07 11.42 4.74
C LEU A 168 4.76 12.73 5.48
N ASP A 169 4.41 13.79 4.75
CA ASP A 169 3.98 15.06 5.36
C ASP A 169 2.69 14.92 6.16
N ALA A 170 1.73 14.14 5.64
CA ALA A 170 0.49 13.84 6.34
C ALA A 170 0.74 13.00 7.60
N LEU A 171 1.67 12.04 7.56
CA LEU A 171 1.95 11.15 8.69
C LEU A 171 2.82 11.81 9.77
N ARG A 172 3.75 12.70 9.38
CA ARG A 172 4.77 13.29 10.26
C ARG A 172 4.21 13.92 11.56
N PRO A 173 3.12 14.72 11.55
CA PRO A 173 2.54 15.29 12.77
C PRO A 173 2.11 14.25 13.80
N HIS A 174 1.78 13.04 13.35
CA HIS A 174 1.26 11.96 14.18
C HIS A 174 2.34 11.02 14.71
N LYS A 175 3.62 11.33 14.47
CA LYS A 175 4.76 10.53 14.94
C LYS A 175 4.66 10.13 16.43
N PRO A 176 4.39 11.04 17.39
CA PRO A 176 4.32 10.64 18.80
C PRO A 176 3.20 9.63 19.09
N ALA A 177 2.05 9.78 18.42
CA ALA A 177 0.94 8.84 18.54
C ALA A 177 1.30 7.48 17.92
N LEU A 178 1.99 7.48 16.78
CA LEU A 178 2.45 6.26 16.11
C LEU A 178 3.47 5.51 16.96
N GLU A 179 4.47 6.19 17.51
CA GLU A 179 5.48 5.57 18.41
C GLU A 179 4.79 4.94 19.63
N LYS A 180 3.82 5.64 20.23
CA LYS A 180 3.03 5.11 21.36
C LYS A 180 2.20 3.88 20.97
N HIS A 181 1.54 3.91 19.80
CA HIS A 181 0.76 2.79 19.29
C HIS A 181 1.63 1.55 19.05
N LEU A 182 2.76 1.71 18.35
CA LEU A 182 3.69 0.63 18.07
C LEU A 182 4.29 0.07 19.35
N LYS A 183 4.67 0.91 20.32
CA LYS A 183 5.08 0.46 21.65
C LYS A 183 4.05 -0.48 22.26
N GLN A 184 2.79 -0.05 22.35
CA GLN A 184 1.74 -0.82 23.02
C GLN A 184 1.58 -2.19 22.35
N LYS A 185 1.53 -2.21 21.02
CA LYS A 185 1.43 -3.44 20.24
C LYS A 185 2.62 -4.36 20.42
N LEU A 186 3.83 -3.82 20.42
CA LEU A 186 5.04 -4.62 20.65
C LEU A 186 5.10 -5.15 22.09
N GLY A 187 4.68 -4.37 23.09
CA GLY A 187 4.59 -4.80 24.48
C GLY A 187 3.57 -5.93 24.67
N GLU A 188 2.41 -5.84 24.00
CA GLU A 188 1.37 -6.88 24.00
C GLU A 188 1.84 -8.18 23.32
N LEU A 189 2.62 -8.07 22.24
CA LEU A 189 3.03 -9.22 21.42
C LEU A 189 4.28 -9.93 21.93
N PHE A 190 5.20 -9.21 22.56
CA PHE A 190 6.55 -9.69 22.86
C PHE A 190 6.96 -9.52 24.32
N GLU A 191 6.09 -9.01 25.20
CA GLU A 191 6.38 -8.81 26.63
C GLU A 191 7.71 -8.07 26.84
N LEU A 192 7.87 -6.92 26.19
CA LEU A 192 9.14 -6.21 26.14
C LEU A 192 9.55 -5.65 27.51
N ASP A 193 10.76 -6.01 27.95
CA ASP A 193 11.43 -5.34 29.07
C ASP A 193 12.09 -4.03 28.61
N TYR A 194 11.74 -2.93 29.28
CA TYR A 194 12.27 -1.59 28.99
C TYR A 194 13.41 -1.16 29.92
N ASP A 195 14.05 -2.14 30.57
CA ASP A 195 15.04 -1.88 31.62
C ASP A 195 16.42 -1.49 31.07
N LEU A 196 16.74 -1.90 29.84
CA LEU A 196 18.01 -1.61 29.19
C LEU A 196 17.74 -0.96 27.82
N LEU A 197 18.22 0.28 27.67
CA LEU A 197 18.01 1.12 26.51
C LEU A 197 19.34 1.35 25.82
N LEU A 198 19.48 0.85 24.60
CA LEU A 198 20.67 1.09 23.77
C LEU A 198 20.43 2.35 22.96
N TYR A 199 21.30 3.33 23.14
CA TYR A 199 21.27 4.60 22.44
C TYR A 199 22.47 4.72 21.51
N ASP A 200 22.17 4.84 20.22
CA ASP A 200 23.17 5.11 19.20
C ASP A 200 22.73 6.26 18.31
N MET A 201 23.70 6.93 17.71
CA MET A 201 23.47 7.95 16.71
C MET A 201 24.31 7.67 15.49
N THR A 202 23.68 7.79 14.33
CA THR A 202 24.33 7.82 13.03
C THR A 202 24.10 9.16 12.35
N SER A 203 24.87 9.48 11.31
CA SER A 203 24.52 10.59 10.41
C SER A 203 24.02 10.05 9.07
N THR A 204 23.40 10.92 8.29
CA THR A 204 23.17 10.70 6.85
C THR A 204 23.29 12.03 6.13
N TYR A 205 23.49 12.01 4.82
CA TYR A 205 23.79 13.19 4.02
C TYR A 205 22.85 13.36 2.82
N PHE A 206 22.77 14.60 2.34
CA PHE A 206 21.99 14.95 1.15
C PHE A 206 22.94 15.19 -0.03
N GLU A 207 22.54 14.74 -1.22
CA GLU A 207 23.26 15.00 -2.49
C GLU A 207 22.83 16.31 -3.17
N GLY A 208 22.07 17.16 -2.48
CA GLY A 208 21.61 18.47 -2.95
C GLY A 208 21.82 19.59 -1.93
N GLN A 209 21.32 20.79 -2.26
CA GLN A 209 21.51 21.97 -1.41
C GLN A 209 20.65 21.97 -0.14
N ALA A 210 19.57 21.17 -0.08
CA ALA A 210 18.68 21.06 1.09
C ALA A 210 18.30 22.43 1.70
N GLU A 211 17.99 23.41 0.85
CA GLU A 211 17.80 24.81 1.28
C GLU A 211 16.59 24.98 2.20
N GLU A 212 15.56 24.16 2.00
CA GLU A 212 14.34 24.17 2.81
C GLU A 212 14.44 23.34 4.10
N ASN A 213 15.58 22.66 4.34
CA ASN A 213 15.79 21.88 5.56
C ASN A 213 16.82 22.57 6.47
N PRO A 214 16.38 23.32 7.51
CA PRO A 214 17.30 24.01 8.41
C PRO A 214 18.16 23.06 9.25
N GLN A 215 17.74 21.80 9.43
CA GLN A 215 18.54 20.79 10.14
C GLN A 215 19.68 20.24 9.26
N ALA A 216 19.58 20.35 7.94
CA ALA A 216 20.61 19.91 7.01
C ALA A 216 21.80 20.87 7.06
N GLN A 217 22.83 20.51 7.81
CA GLN A 217 23.97 21.37 8.12
C GLN A 217 25.28 20.62 7.92
N ARG A 218 26.36 21.32 7.56
CA ARG A 218 27.68 20.71 7.35
C ARG A 218 28.42 20.54 8.67
N ARG A 219 29.06 19.39 8.87
CA ARG A 219 30.04 19.12 9.94
C ARG A 219 30.87 17.90 9.53
N TYR A 220 31.67 17.37 10.46
CA TYR A 220 32.32 16.07 10.36
C TYR A 220 31.35 15.01 9.85
N SER A 221 31.66 14.46 8.68
CA SER A 221 30.87 13.44 8.01
C SER A 221 31.47 12.07 8.27
N ARG A 222 30.69 11.17 8.88
CA ARG A 222 31.06 9.77 9.09
C ARG A 222 31.20 8.99 7.78
N TYR A 223 30.65 9.53 6.69
CA TYR A 223 30.74 9.00 5.32
C TYR A 223 31.84 9.65 4.48
N HIS A 224 32.72 10.45 5.08
CA HIS A 224 33.78 11.18 4.37
C HIS A 224 33.26 12.10 3.25
N ARG A 225 32.06 12.66 3.42
CA ARG A 225 31.41 13.63 2.50
C ARG A 225 31.26 15.01 3.16
N PRO A 226 32.35 15.77 3.38
CA PRO A 226 32.29 17.09 4.02
C PRO A 226 31.63 18.15 3.11
N ASP A 227 31.53 17.88 1.82
CA ASP A 227 30.84 18.68 0.81
C ASP A 227 29.32 18.71 1.01
N CYS A 228 28.76 17.61 1.53
CA CYS A 228 27.33 17.42 1.72
C CYS A 228 26.83 18.00 3.04
N LYS A 229 25.61 18.56 3.00
CA LYS A 229 24.84 18.81 4.22
C LYS A 229 24.36 17.47 4.79
N GLN A 230 24.28 17.40 6.12
CA GLN A 230 23.91 16.18 6.83
C GLN A 230 22.90 16.44 7.94
N VAL A 231 22.28 15.36 8.39
CA VAL A 231 21.47 15.28 9.61
C VAL A 231 21.94 14.11 10.45
N ASN A 232 21.74 14.21 11.76
CA ASN A 232 22.01 13.13 12.68
C ASN A 232 20.70 12.42 13.01
N ILE A 233 20.73 11.09 13.00
CA ILE A 233 19.60 10.23 13.35
C ILE A 233 20.00 9.51 14.62
N ALA A 234 19.22 9.73 15.67
CA ALA A 234 19.37 9.03 16.93
C ALA A 234 18.33 7.93 17.02
N LEU A 235 18.74 6.75 17.49
CA LEU A 235 17.87 5.60 17.63
C LEU A 235 18.01 5.03 19.04
N VAL A 236 16.86 4.77 19.66
CA VAL A 236 16.79 4.07 20.95
C VAL A 236 16.13 2.73 20.71
N VAL A 237 16.82 1.66 21.10
CA VAL A 237 16.30 0.29 21.01
C VAL A 237 16.32 -0.40 22.38
N SER A 238 15.44 -1.37 22.57
CA SER A 238 15.44 -2.25 23.74
C SER A 238 16.60 -3.25 23.69
N ARG A 239 16.78 -4.00 24.78
CA ARG A 239 17.75 -5.11 24.87
C ARG A 239 17.63 -6.13 23.73
N CYS A 240 16.41 -6.42 23.27
CA CYS A 240 16.17 -7.37 22.18
C CYS A 240 16.19 -6.72 20.78
N GLY A 241 16.62 -5.45 20.69
CA GLY A 241 16.76 -4.72 19.43
C GLY A 241 15.45 -4.13 18.89
N MET A 242 14.39 -4.04 19.71
CA MET A 242 13.13 -3.43 19.27
C MET A 242 13.25 -1.90 19.28
N PRO A 243 12.88 -1.22 18.18
CA PRO A 243 12.95 0.24 18.12
C PRO A 243 11.90 0.86 19.05
N LEU A 244 12.35 1.72 19.95
CA LEU A 244 11.50 2.44 20.90
C LEU A 244 11.23 3.88 20.44
N GLY A 245 12.18 4.48 19.74
CA GLY A 245 11.97 5.81 19.22
C GLY A 245 13.21 6.30 18.52
N TYR A 246 13.02 7.35 17.75
CA TYR A 246 14.13 7.99 17.05
C TYR A 246 14.03 9.50 17.11
N GLY A 247 15.17 10.17 17.01
CA GLY A 247 15.29 11.62 16.91
C GLY A 247 15.99 12.02 15.62
N ILE A 248 15.59 13.14 15.03
CA ILE A 248 16.32 13.74 13.90
C ILE A 248 16.86 15.08 14.38
N PHE A 249 18.18 15.22 14.30
CA PHE A 249 18.92 16.37 14.79
C PHE A 249 19.70 17.04 13.65
N ALA A 250 19.99 18.33 13.84
CA ALA A 250 20.80 19.06 12.89
C ALA A 250 22.19 18.42 12.76
N GLY A 251 22.72 18.30 11.54
CA GLY A 251 23.98 17.57 11.29
C GLY A 251 25.23 18.18 11.91
N HIS A 252 25.14 19.41 12.42
CA HIS A 252 26.22 20.05 13.17
C HIS A 252 26.11 19.86 14.69
N ARG A 253 25.02 19.25 15.17
CA ARG A 253 24.77 19.05 16.60
C ARG A 253 25.82 18.10 17.18
N ASN A 254 26.25 18.38 18.41
CA ASN A 254 27.16 17.51 19.13
C ASN A 254 26.38 16.34 19.72
N ASP A 255 26.93 15.14 19.57
CA ASP A 255 26.36 13.90 20.03
C ASP A 255 26.04 13.93 21.54
N ALA A 256 26.90 14.55 22.35
CA ALA A 256 26.64 14.67 23.78
C ALA A 256 25.39 15.53 24.10
N THR A 257 25.01 16.49 23.24
CA THR A 257 23.91 17.42 23.54
C THR A 257 22.54 16.93 23.08
N THR A 258 22.46 15.77 22.44
CA THR A 258 21.18 15.16 22.03
C THR A 258 20.61 14.23 23.09
N LEU A 259 21.45 13.74 24.01
CA LEU A 259 21.07 12.73 24.99
C LEU A 259 19.90 13.18 25.87
N ALA A 260 19.98 14.39 26.45
CA ALA A 260 18.94 14.89 27.35
C ALA A 260 17.56 14.93 26.67
N GLU A 261 17.50 15.47 25.43
CA GLU A 261 16.25 15.52 24.66
C GLU A 261 15.71 14.11 24.33
N MET A 262 16.59 13.17 23.97
CA MET A 262 16.18 11.79 23.69
C MET A 262 15.70 11.06 24.95
N VAL A 263 16.36 11.27 26.08
CA VAL A 263 15.95 10.71 27.38
C VAL A 263 14.57 11.25 27.75
N GLU A 264 14.36 12.57 27.68
CA GLU A 264 13.05 13.18 27.98
C GLU A 264 11.94 12.67 27.04
N GLN A 265 12.21 12.54 25.74
CA GLN A 265 11.26 12.00 24.77
C GLN A 265 10.88 10.55 25.12
N ILE A 266 11.87 9.70 25.38
CA ILE A 266 11.65 8.28 25.70
C ILE A 266 11.03 8.12 27.10
N GLU A 267 11.34 8.97 28.05
CA GLU A 267 10.67 8.97 29.35
C GLU A 267 9.22 9.43 29.25
N GLY A 268 8.93 10.42 28.40
CA GLY A 268 7.56 10.86 28.13
C GLY A 268 6.69 9.76 27.49
N LEU A 269 7.26 8.96 26.59
CA LEU A 269 6.55 7.87 25.91
C LEU A 269 6.47 6.58 26.75
N TYR A 270 7.48 6.30 27.58
CA TYR A 270 7.65 5.01 28.21
C TYR A 270 7.59 5.03 29.76
N GLY A 271 7.62 6.20 30.42
CA GLY A 271 7.77 6.33 31.89
C GLY A 271 9.23 6.45 32.34
N ARG A 272 9.51 6.54 33.64
CA ARG A 272 10.89 6.78 34.16
C ARG A 272 11.54 5.59 34.89
N ALA A 273 10.77 4.59 35.29
CA ALA A 273 11.26 3.59 36.24
C ALA A 273 12.28 2.61 35.62
N ASN A 274 13.34 2.32 36.39
CA ASN A 274 14.32 1.23 36.20
C ASN A 274 15.02 1.16 34.84
N ARG A 275 15.56 2.27 34.33
CA ARG A 275 16.26 2.30 33.04
C ARG A 275 17.76 2.39 33.17
N ILE A 276 18.44 1.51 32.45
CA ILE A 276 19.87 1.52 32.24
C ILE A 276 20.10 1.96 30.80
N TRP A 277 20.64 3.17 30.64
CA TRP A 277 21.05 3.69 29.33
C TRP A 277 22.46 3.21 29.00
N VAL A 278 22.59 2.57 27.84
CA VAL A 278 23.88 2.17 27.27
C VAL A 278 24.13 3.01 26.03
N MET A 279 25.27 3.69 26.01
CA MET A 279 25.68 4.56 24.91
C MET A 279 27.20 4.59 24.82
N ASP A 280 27.71 5.07 23.69
CA ASP A 280 29.14 5.25 23.50
C ASP A 280 29.75 6.27 24.47
N ARG A 281 31.00 6.03 24.84
CA ARG A 281 31.77 6.90 25.77
C ARG A 281 31.80 8.36 25.31
N GLY A 282 31.81 8.62 24.01
CA GLY A 282 31.82 9.98 23.45
C GLY A 282 30.60 10.82 23.86
N MET A 283 29.50 10.17 24.27
CA MET A 283 28.28 10.81 24.73
C MET A 283 28.20 10.90 26.27
N ALA A 284 29.04 10.16 27.00
CA ALA A 284 29.02 10.08 28.46
C ALA A 284 29.91 11.14 29.13
N GLY A 285 29.67 12.43 28.84
CA GLY A 285 30.30 13.54 29.55
C GLY A 285 29.82 13.66 31.01
N GLU A 286 30.55 14.38 31.87
CA GLU A 286 30.17 14.54 33.28
C GLU A 286 28.75 15.07 33.48
N ASP A 287 28.34 16.05 32.69
CA ASP A 287 27.01 16.66 32.77
C ASP A 287 25.91 15.66 32.39
N ASN A 288 26.16 14.82 31.38
CA ASN A 288 25.24 13.76 30.96
C ASN A 288 25.14 12.66 32.02
N VAL A 289 26.25 12.28 32.64
CA VAL A 289 26.24 11.31 33.75
C VAL A 289 25.51 11.87 34.96
N LYS A 290 25.65 13.17 35.26
CA LYS A 290 24.88 13.83 36.33
C LYS A 290 23.40 13.90 36.00
N PHE A 291 23.04 14.17 34.75
CA PHE A 291 21.65 14.24 34.30
C PHE A 291 20.93 12.88 34.38
N LEU A 292 21.64 11.77 34.11
CA LEU A 292 21.08 10.41 34.18
C LEU A 292 20.99 9.83 35.59
N ARG A 293 21.56 10.50 36.60
CA ARG A 293 21.50 10.08 38.01
C ARG A 293 20.25 10.63 38.70
#